data_AF-X6LK05-F1
#
_entry.id   AF-X6LK05-F1
#
_cell.length_a   1.000
_cell.length_b   1.000
_cell.length_c   1.000
_cell.angle_alpha   90.00
_cell.angle_beta   90.00
_cell.angle_gamma   90.00
#
_symmetry.space_group_name_H-M   'P 1'
#
loop_
_entity.id
_entity.type
_entity.pdbx_description
1 polymer ?
#
loop_
_entity_poly.entity_id
_entity_poly.type
_entity_poly.pdbx_seq_one_letter_code
_entity_poly.pdbx_strand_id
1 'polypeptide(L)'
;MCEKKLQIISIAQSYHYAYVCINNAILFFGGCGNGVIKSVYKYSIRENKWIAFENTLPCPLYDCAAILSEEDSNIHIIGGNIKFEKESIHMKTNVREWDPSYLVIIYLFIYLF
;
A
#
# COMPACT_ATOMS: atom_id res chain seq x y z
N MET A 1 -13.30 -18.93 -3.95
CA MET A 1 -13.53 -18.11 -5.17
C MET A 1 -14.36 -16.85 -4.92
N CYS A 2 -15.23 -16.82 -3.88
CA CYS A 2 -16.09 -15.65 -3.58
C CYS A 2 -15.33 -14.47 -2.93
N GLU A 3 -14.40 -14.72 -2.00
CA GLU A 3 -13.70 -13.66 -1.25
C GLU A 3 -12.81 -12.76 -2.11
N LYS A 4 -12.06 -13.33 -3.06
CA LYS A 4 -11.25 -12.54 -4.01
C LYS A 4 -12.10 -11.57 -4.84
N LYS A 5 -13.34 -11.95 -5.16
CA LYS A 5 -14.28 -11.11 -5.91
C LYS A 5 -14.82 -9.97 -5.02
N LEU A 6 -15.11 -10.26 -3.75
CA LEU A 6 -15.57 -9.27 -2.76
C LEU A 6 -14.50 -8.23 -2.42
N GLN A 7 -13.23 -8.64 -2.30
CA GLN A 7 -12.12 -7.71 -2.01
C GLN A 7 -11.86 -6.70 -3.14
N ILE A 8 -12.01 -7.11 -4.41
CA ILE A 8 -11.87 -6.22 -5.57
C ILE A 8 -13.03 -5.19 -5.60
N ILE A 9 -14.24 -5.61 -5.25
CA ILE A 9 -15.42 -4.72 -5.16
C ILE A 9 -15.20 -3.65 -4.06
N SER A 10 -14.52 -4.01 -2.96
CA SER A 10 -14.22 -3.07 -1.87
C SER A 10 -13.29 -1.92 -2.27
N ILE A 11 -12.33 -2.13 -3.19
CA ILE A 11 -11.47 -1.05 -3.71
C ILE A 11 -12.26 -0.17 -4.67
N ALA A 12 -13.04 -0.78 -5.55
CA ALA A 12 -13.81 -0.06 -6.56
C ALA A 12 -14.82 0.93 -5.95
N GLN A 13 -15.21 0.70 -4.69
CA GLN A 13 -16.13 1.54 -3.92
C GLN A 13 -15.43 2.38 -2.85
N SER A 14 -14.11 2.26 -2.68
CA SER A 14 -13.37 3.08 -1.72
C SER A 14 -12.84 4.36 -2.35
N TYR A 15 -12.71 5.39 -1.53
CA TYR A 15 -12.19 6.71 -1.89
C TYR A 15 -11.26 7.20 -0.76
N HIS A 16 -10.47 8.26 -1.00
CA HIS A 16 -9.51 8.79 -0.02
C HIS A 16 -8.43 7.80 0.49
N TYR A 17 -8.07 6.80 -0.31
CA TYR A 17 -6.92 5.93 -0.03
C TYR A 17 -5.61 6.63 -0.39
N ALA A 18 -4.52 6.28 0.28
CA ALA A 18 -3.18 6.61 -0.19
C ALA A 18 -2.73 5.61 -1.26
N TYR A 19 -1.90 6.06 -2.17
CA TYR A 19 -1.26 5.18 -3.14
C TYR A 19 0.17 5.62 -3.43
N VAL A 20 1.00 4.66 -3.85
CA VAL A 20 2.36 4.91 -4.33
C VAL A 20 2.64 3.97 -5.50
N CYS A 21 3.29 4.50 -6.54
CA CYS A 21 3.76 3.70 -7.65
C CYS A 21 5.21 3.28 -7.38
N ILE A 22 5.48 1.98 -7.44
CA ILE A 22 6.82 1.41 -7.24
C ILE A 22 7.07 0.44 -8.38
N ASN A 23 8.08 0.73 -9.19
CA ASN A 23 8.41 -0.04 -10.39
C ASN A 23 7.19 -0.22 -11.32
N ASN A 24 6.65 -1.43 -11.41
CA ASN A 24 5.51 -1.81 -12.24
C ASN A 24 4.27 -2.16 -11.41
N ALA A 25 4.19 -1.64 -10.19
CA ALA A 25 3.09 -1.90 -9.27
C ALA A 25 2.59 -0.60 -8.64
N ILE A 26 1.28 -0.50 -8.45
CA ILE A 26 0.65 0.54 -7.64
C ILE A 26 0.18 -0.11 -6.35
N LEU A 27 0.68 0.38 -5.22
CA LEU A 27 0.21 -0.02 -3.90
C LEU A 27 -0.84 0.98 -3.43
N PHE A 28 -1.94 0.46 -2.86
CA PHE A 28 -3.04 1.21 -2.31
C PHE A 28 -3.18 0.88 -0.83
N PHE A 29 -3.29 1.91 0.00
CA PHE A 29 -3.33 1.81 1.46
C PHE A 29 -4.62 2.45 2.00
N GLY A 30 -5.42 1.63 2.69
CA GLY A 30 -6.59 2.10 3.42
C GLY A 30 -7.73 2.61 2.52
N GLY A 31 -8.35 3.71 2.93
CA GLY A 31 -9.47 4.36 2.27
C GLY A 31 -10.78 4.30 3.06
N CYS A 32 -11.77 5.03 2.56
CA CYS A 32 -13.12 5.11 3.10
C CYS A 32 -14.11 4.49 2.11
N GLY A 33 -15.02 3.64 2.59
CA GLY A 33 -16.12 3.06 1.82
C GLY A 33 -17.33 2.87 2.74
N ASN A 34 -17.80 1.63 2.91
CA ASN A 34 -18.78 1.28 3.96
C ASN A 34 -18.22 1.36 5.40
N GLY A 35 -17.00 1.86 5.55
CA GLY A 35 -16.21 1.98 6.77
C GLY A 35 -14.80 2.43 6.43
N VAL A 36 -13.97 2.65 7.45
CA VAL A 36 -12.55 2.93 7.23
C VAL A 36 -11.81 1.60 7.06
N ILE A 37 -11.03 1.50 5.99
CA ILE A 37 -10.39 0.27 5.54
C ILE A 37 -8.93 0.25 6.04
N LYS A 38 -8.45 -0.93 6.44
CA LYS A 38 -7.04 -1.17 6.79
C LYS A 38 -6.29 -2.00 5.74
N SER A 39 -7.00 -2.50 4.74
CA SER A 39 -6.45 -3.38 3.70
C SER A 39 -5.40 -2.67 2.85
N VAL A 40 -4.44 -3.46 2.38
CA VAL A 40 -3.46 -3.05 1.38
C VAL A 40 -3.72 -3.84 0.11
N TYR A 41 -3.65 -3.17 -1.03
CA TYR A 41 -3.82 -3.78 -2.33
C TYR A 41 -2.67 -3.41 -3.25
N LYS A 42 -2.31 -4.34 -4.14
CA LYS A 42 -1.36 -4.12 -5.21
C LYS A 42 -2.05 -4.31 -6.55
N TYR A 43 -1.85 -3.36 -7.45
CA TYR A 43 -2.15 -3.52 -8.86
C TYR A 43 -0.83 -3.70 -9.62
N SER A 44 -0.62 -4.86 -10.23
CA SER A 44 0.48 -5.10 -11.15
C SER A 44 0.12 -4.52 -12.52
N ILE A 45 0.84 -3.48 -12.92
CA ILE A 45 0.61 -2.76 -14.19
C ILE A 45 0.90 -3.69 -15.37
N ARG A 46 2.04 -4.40 -15.33
CA ARG A 46 2.47 -5.28 -16.42
C ARG A 46 1.54 -6.47 -16.62
N GLU A 47 1.05 -7.04 -15.52
CA GLU A 47 0.17 -8.21 -15.59
C GLU A 47 -1.31 -7.85 -15.69
N ASN A 48 -1.68 -6.57 -15.49
CA ASN A 48 -3.06 -6.11 -15.37
C ASN A 48 -3.85 -6.93 -14.32
N LYS A 49 -3.28 -7.05 -13.12
CA LYS A 49 -3.82 -7.91 -12.05
C LYS A 49 -3.83 -7.22 -10.70
N TRP A 50 -4.91 -7.45 -9.97
CA TRP A 50 -5.06 -7.06 -8.57
C TRP A 50 -4.64 -8.18 -7.63
N ILE A 51 -3.93 -7.81 -6.57
CA ILE A 51 -3.51 -8.67 -5.46
C ILE A 51 -3.96 -7.97 -4.18
N ALA A 52 -4.69 -8.70 -3.35
CA ALA A 52 -5.01 -8.28 -1.99
C ALA A 52 -4.03 -8.95 -1.03
N PHE A 53 -3.53 -8.18 -0.05
CA PHE A 53 -2.71 -8.74 1.01
C PHE A 53 -3.57 -9.15 2.19
N GLU A 54 -3.25 -10.30 2.79
CA GLU A 54 -3.84 -10.73 4.07
C GLU A 54 -3.33 -9.87 5.23
N ASN A 55 -2.07 -9.42 5.15
CA ASN A 55 -1.50 -8.44 6.06
C ASN A 55 -2.09 -7.06 5.76
N THR A 56 -2.49 -6.37 6.83
CA THR A 56 -3.19 -5.08 6.77
C THR A 56 -2.42 -4.03 7.55
N LEU A 57 -2.70 -2.76 7.28
CA LEU A 57 -2.22 -1.65 8.09
C LEU A 57 -2.59 -1.88 9.57
N PRO A 58 -1.75 -1.46 10.52
CA PRO A 58 -2.01 -1.70 11.93
C PRO A 58 -3.22 -0.91 12.44
N CYS A 59 -3.62 0.16 11.74
CA CYS A 59 -4.88 0.85 11.96
C CYS A 59 -5.59 1.18 10.63
N PRO A 60 -6.93 1.26 10.63
CA PRO A 60 -7.69 1.75 9.49
C PRO A 60 -7.47 3.26 9.31
N LEU A 61 -7.26 3.72 8.07
CA LEU A 61 -6.95 5.12 7.76
C LEU A 61 -7.45 5.53 6.37
N TYR A 62 -7.72 6.83 6.21
CA TYR A 62 -8.14 7.49 4.98
C TYR A 62 -7.68 8.95 5.00
N ASP A 63 -7.69 9.65 3.86
CA ASP A 63 -7.19 11.04 3.72
C ASP A 63 -5.70 11.20 4.06
N CYS A 64 -4.87 10.29 3.55
CA CYS A 64 -3.42 10.29 3.75
C CYS A 64 -2.67 10.30 2.42
N ALA A 65 -1.36 10.55 2.48
CA ALA A 65 -0.44 10.45 1.35
C ALA A 65 0.54 9.30 1.59
N ALA A 66 0.90 8.56 0.55
CA ALA A 66 2.00 7.58 0.58
C ALA A 66 3.15 8.06 -0.30
N ILE A 67 4.37 8.02 0.24
CA ILE A 67 5.59 8.46 -0.43
C ILE A 67 6.66 7.38 -0.24
N LEU A 68 7.33 6.99 -1.32
CA LEU A 68 8.50 6.11 -1.26
C LEU A 68 9.73 6.93 -0.88
N SER A 69 10.47 6.48 0.12
CA SER A 69 11.80 6.96 0.47
C SER A 69 12.86 6.02 -0.11
N GLU A 70 13.73 6.55 -0.96
CA GLU A 70 14.82 5.79 -1.58
C GLU A 70 15.92 5.46 -0.55
N GLU A 71 16.16 6.35 0.42
CA GLU A 71 17.25 6.22 1.41
C GLU A 71 17.07 4.98 2.30
N ASP A 72 15.85 4.73 2.77
CA ASP A 72 15.56 3.65 3.73
C ASP A 72 14.66 2.55 3.14
N SER A 73 14.32 2.65 1.84
CA SER A 73 13.46 1.69 1.13
C SER A 73 12.11 1.47 1.82
N ASN A 74 11.59 2.51 2.49
CA ASN A 74 10.30 2.46 3.17
C ASN A 74 9.26 3.31 2.44
N ILE A 75 8.01 2.91 2.57
CA ILE A 75 6.85 3.69 2.16
C ILE A 75 6.37 4.42 3.40
N HIS A 76 6.39 5.75 3.35
CA HIS A 76 5.91 6.63 4.38
C HIS A 76 4.45 6.99 4.09
N ILE A 77 3.55 6.66 5.00
CA ILE A 77 2.14 7.06 4.96
C ILE A 77 1.97 8.21 5.95
N ILE A 78 1.65 9.40 5.47
CA ILE A 78 1.63 10.65 6.25
C ILE A 78 0.22 11.25 6.23
N GLY A 79 -0.20 11.78 7.37
CA GLY A 79 -1.53 12.33 7.60
C GLY A 79 -2.56 11.24 7.88
N GLY A 80 -3.78 11.48 7.41
CA GLY A 80 -4.90 10.57 7.59
C GLY A 80 -5.69 10.79 8.86
N ASN A 81 -6.99 10.53 8.77
CA ASN A 81 -7.89 10.55 9.91
C ASN A 81 -8.07 9.11 10.44
N ILE A 82 -7.56 8.88 11.64
CA ILE A 82 -7.72 7.60 12.33
C ILE A 82 -8.90 7.77 13.27
N LYS A 83 -9.95 6.96 13.08
CA LYS A 83 -11.19 7.02 13.90
C LYS A 83 -10.97 6.86 15.41
N PHE A 84 -9.79 6.41 15.83
CA PHE A 84 -9.55 5.97 17.20
C PHE A 84 -8.45 6.72 17.95
N GLU A 85 -7.38 7.24 17.32
CA GLU A 85 -6.33 7.99 18.04
C GLU A 85 -5.57 9.01 17.17
N LYS A 86 -5.13 10.09 17.81
CA LYS A 86 -4.40 11.23 17.21
C LYS A 86 -2.92 10.92 16.92
N GLU A 87 -2.44 9.72 17.27
CA GLU A 87 -1.01 9.44 17.45
C GLU A 87 -0.25 8.97 16.21
N SER A 88 -0.94 8.54 15.16
CA SER A 88 -0.27 8.00 13.96
C SER A 88 -0.44 8.92 12.75
N ILE A 89 0.08 10.16 12.87
CA ILE A 89 0.21 11.11 11.74
C ILE A 89 1.25 10.61 10.73
N HIS A 90 2.10 9.64 11.12
CA HIS A 90 3.12 9.06 10.27
C HIS A 90 3.27 7.56 10.55
N MET A 91 3.12 6.76 9.52
CA MET A 91 3.39 5.32 9.51
C MET A 91 4.44 5.03 8.45
N LYS A 92 5.17 3.94 8.62
CA LYS A 92 6.01 3.41 7.56
C LYS A 92 5.96 1.91 7.49
N THR A 93 6.14 1.39 6.29
CA THR A 93 6.26 -0.05 6.02
C THR A 93 7.35 -0.25 4.98
N ASN A 94 8.07 -1.37 5.07
CA ASN A 94 9.15 -1.64 4.15
C ASN A 94 8.60 -2.08 2.79
N VAL A 95 9.18 -1.56 1.68
CA VAL A 95 8.75 -1.94 0.33
C VAL A 95 8.80 -3.45 0.11
N ARG A 96 9.78 -4.12 0.72
CA ARG A 96 10.02 -5.56 0.57
C ARG A 96 8.87 -6.42 1.11
N GLU A 97 8.04 -5.88 2.01
CA GLU A 97 6.83 -6.57 2.50
C GLU A 97 5.78 -6.71 1.39
N TRP A 98 5.72 -5.78 0.45
CA TRP A 98 4.68 -5.69 -0.58
C TRP A 98 5.19 -6.06 -1.99
N ASP A 99 6.46 -5.80 -2.24
CA ASP A 99 7.15 -6.15 -3.48
C ASP A 99 8.58 -6.67 -3.20
N PRO A 100 8.73 -7.99 -2.96
CA PRO A 100 10.02 -8.61 -2.75
C PRO A 100 11.01 -8.44 -3.92
N SER A 101 10.50 -8.16 -5.14
CA SER A 101 11.37 -7.93 -6.31
C SER A 101 12.24 -6.68 -6.16
N TYR A 102 11.88 -5.77 -5.25
CA TYR A 102 12.67 -4.60 -4.90
C TYR A 102 14.06 -4.96 -4.38
N LEU A 103 14.23 -6.12 -3.71
CA LEU A 103 15.54 -6.64 -3.32
C LEU A 103 16.44 -6.93 -4.52
N VAL A 104 15.88 -7.59 -5.54
CA VAL A 104 16.61 -7.96 -6.75
C VAL A 104 17.11 -6.71 -7.45
N ILE A 105 16.30 -5.66 -7.48
CA ILE A 105 16.66 -4.37 -8.06
C ILE A 105 17.80 -3.72 -7.26
N ILE A 106 17.71 -3.67 -5.92
CA ILE A 106 18.79 -3.13 -5.08
C ILE A 106 20.10 -3.88 -5.32
N TYR A 107 20.08 -5.22 -5.31
CA TYR A 107 21.28 -6.01 -5.55
C TYR A 107 21.85 -5.77 -6.95
N LEU A 108 21.00 -5.71 -7.99
CA LEU A 108 21.44 -5.40 -9.35
C LEU A 108 22.15 -4.04 -9.41
N PHE A 109 21.63 -3.01 -8.75
CA PHE A 109 22.31 -1.71 -8.68
C PHE A 109 23.65 -1.78 -7.95
N ILE A 110 23.73 -2.48 -6.81
CA ILE A 110 25.00 -2.62 -6.07
C ILE A 110 26.06 -3.39 -6.85
N TYR A 111 25.69 -4.39 -7.66
CA TYR A 111 26.65 -5.18 -8.43
C TYR A 111 27.06 -4.53 -9.76
N LEU A 112 26.33 -3.51 -10.22
CA LEU A 112 26.60 -2.82 -11.49
C LEU A 112 27.41 -1.52 -11.33
N PHE A 113 27.61 -1.03 -10.10
CA PHE A 113 28.36 0.19 -9.77
C PHE A 113 29.41 -0.10 -8.69
#